data_AF-A0A9E1DX75-F1
#
_entry.id   AF-A0A9E1DX75-F1
#
_cell.length_a   1.000
_cell.length_b   1.000
_cell.length_c   1.000
_cell.angle_alpha   90.00
_cell.angle_beta   90.00
_cell.angle_gamma   90.00
#
_symmetry.space_group_name_H-M   'P 1'
#
loop_
_entity.id
_entity.type
_entity.pdbx_description
1 polymer ?
#
loop_
_entity_poly.entity_id
_entity_poly.type
_entity_poly.pdbx_seq_one_letter_code
_entity_poly.pdbx_strand_id
1 'polypeptide(L)'
;LLVLADCAAVAYPNLHEDLLRGRVVMMGCPKFDDKDAYVAKFADIFKQAQIRSVTTVTMEVPCCSGMPTIVEKAMNSAGKQVAHQEIVIRANGEILERARA
;
A
#
# COMPACT_ATOMS: atom_id res chain seq x y z
N LEU A 1 -4.65 -3.83 6.93
CA LEU A 1 -3.94 -4.38 5.74
C LEU A 1 -2.74 -3.48 5.46
N LEU A 2 -1.56 -4.05 5.25
CA LEU A 2 -0.37 -3.32 4.81
C LEU A 2 -0.11 -3.65 3.34
N VAL A 3 -0.13 -2.65 2.47
CA VAL A 3 0.25 -2.78 1.06
C VAL A 3 1.65 -2.18 0.92
N LEU A 4 2.66 -3.01 0.66
CA LEU A 4 4.07 -2.66 0.77
C LEU A 4 4.78 -2.75 -0.58
N ALA A 5 5.44 -1.67 -0.99
CA ALA A 5 6.33 -1.71 -2.14
C ALA A 5 7.56 -2.58 -1.84
N ASP A 6 7.94 -3.44 -2.78
CA ASP A 6 9.05 -4.39 -2.60
C ASP A 6 10.37 -3.69 -2.22
N CYS A 7 10.67 -2.56 -2.87
CA CYS A 7 11.86 -1.77 -2.59
C CYS A 7 11.85 -1.13 -1.19
N ALA A 8 10.68 -0.74 -0.68
CA ALA A 8 10.55 -0.17 0.66
C ALA A 8 10.84 -1.20 1.75
N ALA A 9 10.51 -2.49 1.49
CA ALA A 9 10.83 -3.57 2.42
C ALA A 9 12.34 -3.74 2.62
N VAL A 10 13.13 -3.54 1.56
CA VAL A 10 14.60 -3.65 1.59
C VAL A 10 15.23 -2.38 2.17
N ALA A 11 14.71 -1.21 1.83
CA ALA A 11 15.32 0.06 2.20
C ALA A 11 15.03 0.48 3.66
N TYR A 12 13.86 0.15 4.21
CA TYR A 12 13.47 0.63 5.53
C TYR A 12 13.92 -0.32 6.65
N PRO A 13 14.94 0.02 7.45
CA PRO A 13 15.56 -0.91 8.40
C PRO A 13 14.62 -1.36 9.52
N ASN A 14 13.68 -0.49 9.95
CA ASN A 14 12.77 -0.76 11.06
C ASN A 14 11.42 -1.37 10.60
N LEU A 15 11.35 -1.94 9.39
CA LEU A 15 10.11 -2.47 8.80
C LEU A 15 9.35 -3.42 9.75
N HIS A 16 10.06 -4.37 10.36
CA HIS A 16 9.44 -5.37 11.21
C HIS A 16 8.81 -4.77 12.47
N GLU A 17 9.51 -3.82 13.10
CA GLU A 17 9.08 -3.19 14.34
C GLU A 17 7.94 -2.21 14.11
N ASP A 18 8.09 -1.34 13.11
CA ASP A 18 7.16 -0.23 12.89
C ASP A 18 5.98 -0.60 11.98
N LEU A 19 6.20 -1.48 11.00
CA LEU A 19 5.31 -1.68 9.86
C LEU A 19 4.69 -3.10 9.77
N LEU A 20 5.32 -4.17 10.24
CA LEU A 20 4.75 -5.53 10.08
C LEU A 20 3.88 -6.02 11.25
N ARG A 21 4.19 -5.61 12.48
CA ARG A 21 3.55 -6.16 13.68
C ARG A 21 2.01 -6.11 13.62
N GLY A 22 1.37 -7.27 13.71
CA GLY A 22 -0.09 -7.42 13.77
C GLY A 22 -0.84 -7.07 12.48
N ARG A 23 -0.15 -6.94 11.34
CA ARG A 23 -0.76 -6.62 10.05
C ARG A 23 -0.58 -7.75 9.05
N VAL A 24 -1.64 -8.03 8.28
CA VAL A 24 -1.54 -8.82 7.05
C VAL A 24 -0.84 -7.96 5.99
N VAL A 25 0.14 -8.54 5.31
CA VAL A 25 0.99 -7.87 4.32
C VAL A 25 0.63 -8.35 2.92
N MET A 26 0.50 -7.40 2.00
CA MET A 26 0.49 -7.63 0.57
C MET A 26 1.62 -6.82 -0.04
N MET A 27 2.50 -7.48 -0.80
CA MET A 27 3.66 -6.83 -1.42
C MET A 27 3.50 -6.76 -2.93
N GLY A 28 4.01 -5.70 -3.54
CA GLY A 28 4.07 -5.58 -5.00
C GLY A 28 4.60 -4.23 -5.50
N CYS A 29 4.97 -4.18 -6.77
CA CYS A 29 5.54 -3.01 -7.43
C CYS A 29 4.80 -2.73 -8.76
N PRO A 30 4.08 -1.59 -8.90
CA PRO A 30 3.20 -1.39 -10.05
C PRO A 30 3.93 -0.90 -11.31
N LYS A 31 5.27 -1.03 -11.38
CA LYS A 31 6.10 -0.45 -12.46
C LYS A 31 5.75 -0.98 -13.84
N PHE A 32 5.50 -2.29 -13.94
CA PHE A 32 5.24 -2.99 -15.20
C PHE A 32 3.97 -3.84 -15.15
N ASP A 33 3.16 -3.64 -14.11
CA ASP A 33 1.99 -4.46 -13.85
C ASP A 33 0.72 -3.85 -14.46
N ASP A 34 -0.25 -4.72 -14.73
CA ASP A 34 -1.59 -4.32 -15.13
C ASP A 34 -2.34 -3.71 -13.94
N LYS A 35 -2.52 -2.39 -14.00
CA LYS A 35 -3.17 -1.61 -12.94
C LYS A 35 -4.64 -1.99 -12.77
N ASP A 36 -5.35 -2.34 -13.84
CA ASP A 36 -6.76 -2.67 -13.76
C ASP A 36 -6.95 -4.04 -13.10
N ALA A 37 -6.04 -4.99 -13.39
CA ALA A 37 -5.99 -6.27 -12.69
C ALA A 37 -5.74 -6.09 -11.17
N TYR A 38 -4.85 -5.16 -10.79
CA TYR A 38 -4.62 -4.81 -9.39
C TYR A 38 -5.87 -4.22 -8.72
N VAL A 39 -6.53 -3.26 -9.39
CA VAL A 39 -7.77 -2.65 -8.88
C VAL A 39 -8.83 -3.72 -8.66
N ALA A 40 -9.05 -4.61 -9.64
CA ALA A 40 -10.00 -5.70 -9.52
C ALA A 40 -9.66 -6.63 -8.35
N LYS A 41 -8.38 -7.02 -8.21
CA LYS A 41 -7.95 -7.92 -7.14
C LYS A 41 -8.12 -7.32 -5.75
N PHE A 42 -7.76 -6.05 -5.58
CA PHE A 42 -7.99 -5.34 -4.31
C PHE A 42 -9.48 -5.16 -4.04
N ALA A 43 -10.30 -4.87 -5.05
CA ALA A 43 -11.74 -4.71 -4.87
C ALA A 43 -12.38 -6.01 -4.36
N ASP A 44 -11.97 -7.17 -4.89
CA ASP A 44 -12.41 -8.47 -4.40
C ASP A 44 -12.00 -8.70 -2.94
N ILE A 45 -10.77 -8.34 -2.58
CA ILE A 45 -10.28 -8.43 -1.20
C ILE A 45 -11.10 -7.53 -0.27
N PHE A 46 -11.41 -6.30 -0.66
CA PHE A 46 -12.23 -5.39 0.13
C PHE A 46 -13.68 -5.85 0.28
N LYS A 47 -14.23 -6.54 -0.72
CA LYS A 47 -15.59 -7.13 -0.65
C LYS A 47 -15.65 -8.32 0.31
N GLN A 48 -14.64 -9.19 0.25
CA GLN A 48 -14.64 -10.46 0.99
C GLN A 48 -14.09 -10.31 2.41
N ALA A 49 -13.06 -9.50 2.59
CA ALA A 49 -12.39 -9.34 3.88
C ALA A 49 -12.95 -8.12 4.64
N GLN A 50 -13.17 -8.28 5.94
CA GLN A 50 -13.57 -7.18 6.83
C GLN A 50 -12.35 -6.31 7.21
N ILE A 51 -11.81 -5.57 6.24
CA ILE A 51 -10.64 -4.72 6.43
C ILE A 51 -11.06 -3.46 7.21
N ARG A 52 -10.40 -3.25 8.36
CA ARG A 52 -10.63 -2.09 9.26
C ARG A 52 -9.82 -0.86 8.90
N SER A 53 -8.61 -1.05 8.37
CA SER A 53 -7.71 0.01 7.93
C SER A 53 -6.72 -0.50 6.88
N VAL A 54 -6.27 0.39 6.01
CA VAL A 54 -5.24 0.12 5.01
C VAL A 54 -4.09 1.10 5.20
N THR A 55 -2.86 0.59 5.08
CA THR A 55 -1.67 1.41 5.03
C THR A 55 -0.90 1.05 3.76
N THR A 56 -0.67 2.02 2.89
CA THR A 56 0.19 1.88 1.70
C THR A 56 1.57 2.43 2.01
N VAL A 57 2.60 1.61 1.86
CA VAL A 57 4.00 1.99 2.01
C VAL A 57 4.65 1.97 0.65
N THR A 58 4.95 3.14 0.12
CA THR A 58 5.56 3.34 -1.19
C THR A 58 6.97 3.87 -1.03
N MET A 59 7.70 3.91 -2.15
CA MET A 59 9.01 4.54 -2.22
C MET A 59 8.92 5.85 -3.00
N GLU A 60 9.82 6.81 -2.73
CA GLU A 60 9.85 8.13 -3.37
C GLU A 60 10.05 8.10 -4.90
N VAL A 61 10.41 6.94 -5.44
CA VAL A 61 10.59 6.72 -6.88
C VAL A 61 9.24 6.68 -7.63
N PRO A 62 9.20 7.14 -8.88
CA PRO A 62 7.94 7.32 -9.62
C PRO A 62 7.20 6.02 -9.92
N CYS A 63 7.86 4.86 -9.85
CA CYS A 63 7.20 3.59 -10.15
C CYS A 63 6.23 3.13 -9.05
N CYS A 64 6.33 3.64 -7.83
CA CYS A 64 5.49 3.19 -6.70
C CYS A 64 4.33 4.15 -6.38
N SER A 65 4.37 5.38 -6.90
CA SER A 65 3.42 6.45 -6.57
C SER A 65 1.98 6.15 -7.00
N GLY A 66 1.76 5.23 -7.93
CA GLY A 66 0.42 4.82 -8.37
C GLY A 66 -0.29 3.83 -7.43
N MET A 67 0.42 3.20 -6.48
CA MET A 67 -0.16 2.19 -5.59
C MET A 67 -1.30 2.73 -4.71
N PRO A 68 -1.19 3.91 -4.07
CA PRO A 68 -2.27 4.43 -3.23
C PRO A 68 -3.54 4.67 -4.04
N THR A 69 -3.43 5.24 -5.25
CA THR A 69 -4.57 5.44 -6.15
C THR A 69 -5.22 4.12 -6.60
N ILE A 70 -4.43 3.07 -6.84
CA ILE A 70 -4.96 1.73 -7.15
C ILE A 70 -5.82 1.22 -5.99
N VAL A 71 -5.30 1.33 -4.77
CA VAL A 71 -6.00 0.90 -3.55
C VAL A 71 -7.28 1.72 -3.33
N GLU A 72 -7.23 3.03 -3.52
CA GLU A 72 -8.38 3.92 -3.41
C GLU A 72 -9.48 3.59 -4.44
N LYS A 73 -9.11 3.43 -5.71
CA LYS A 73 -10.05 3.00 -6.76
C LYS A 73 -10.70 1.66 -6.44
N ALA A 74 -9.93 0.72 -5.89
CA ALA A 74 -10.43 -0.58 -5.49
C ALA A 74 -11.43 -0.49 -4.33
N MET A 75 -11.16 0.35 -3.32
CA MET A 75 -12.10 0.61 -2.22
C MET A 75 -13.42 1.20 -2.74
N ASN A 76 -13.34 2.20 -3.63
CA ASN A 76 -14.49 2.82 -4.27
C ASN A 76 -15.30 1.81 -5.10
N SER A 77 -14.63 0.99 -5.91
CA SER A 77 -15.26 -0.09 -6.69
C SER A 77 -15.91 -1.17 -5.81
N ALA A 78 -15.36 -1.41 -4.63
CA ALA A 78 -15.92 -2.33 -3.63
C ALA A 78 -17.07 -1.72 -2.80
N GLY A 79 -17.36 -0.43 -2.93
CA GLY A 79 -18.32 0.27 -2.09
C GLY A 79 -17.89 0.28 -0.61
N LYS A 80 -16.59 0.26 -0.34
CA LYS A 80 -16.02 0.26 1.01
C LYS A 80 -15.29 1.58 1.24
N GLN A 81 -15.55 2.22 2.38
CA GLN A 81 -14.73 3.32 2.88
C GLN A 81 -13.98 2.85 4.11
N VAL A 82 -12.66 2.73 3.98
CA VAL A 82 -11.77 2.22 5.01
C VAL A 82 -10.70 3.27 5.24
N ALA A 83 -10.33 3.51 6.49
CA ALA A 83 -9.28 4.47 6.81
C ALA A 83 -7.97 4.11 6.08
N HIS A 84 -7.41 5.06 5.34
CA HIS A 84 -6.25 4.85 4.48
C HIS A 84 -5.09 5.76 4.90
N GLN A 85 -3.96 5.14 5.22
CA GLN A 85 -2.72 5.84 5.53
C GLN A 85 -1.70 5.61 4.43
N GLU A 86 -1.01 6.66 4.03
CA GLU A 86 0.09 6.59 3.07
C GLU A 86 1.41 6.90 3.77
N ILE A 87 2.43 6.10 3.48
CA ILE A 87 3.78 6.25 4.00
C ILE A 87 4.73 6.20 2.81
N VAL A 88 5.57 7.23 2.65
CA VAL A 88 6.58 7.27 1.60
C VAL A 88 7.95 7.08 2.21
N ILE A 89 8.71 6.10 1.71
CA ILE A 89 10.09 5.81 2.10
C ILE A 89 11.05 6.41 1.07
N ARG A 90 12.09 7.08 1.52
CA ARG A 90 13.18 7.58 0.68
C ARG A 90 14.13 6.46 0.28
N ALA A 91 14.88 6.64 -0.81
CA ALA A 91 15.89 5.68 -1.27
C ALA A 91 16.98 5.42 -0.20
N ASN A 92 17.21 6.36 0.72
CA ASN A 92 18.15 6.22 1.84
C ASN A 92 17.56 5.48 3.06
N GLY A 93 16.31 5.03 3.01
CA GLY A 93 15.66 4.29 4.09
C GLY A 93 14.97 5.15 5.15
N GLU A 94 14.89 6.47 4.98
CA GLU A 94 14.12 7.34 5.87
C GLU A 94 12.65 7.43 5.46
N ILE A 95 11.77 7.75 6.42
CA ILE A 95 10.38 8.11 6.11
C ILE A 95 10.33 9.55 5.63
N LEU A 96 9.90 9.76 4.39
CA LEU A 96 9.69 11.08 3.81
C LEU A 96 8.42 11.73 4.35
N GLU A 97 7.30 10.99 4.32
CA GLU A 97 5.97 11.54 4.60
C GLU A 97 5.04 10.48 5.17
N ARG A 98 4.11 10.93 6.02
CA ARG A 98 2.95 10.15 6.49
C ARG A 98 1.68 10.96 6.25
N ALA A 99 0.97 10.68 5.17
CA ALA A 99 -0.33 11.28 4.88
C ALA A 99 -1.46 10.37 5.37
N ARG A 100 -2.59 10.97 5.77
CA ARG A 100 -3.84 10.26 6.04
C ARG A 100 -4.87 10.73 5.01
N ALA A 101 -5.36 9.81 4.20
CA ALA A 101 -6.41 10.03 3.22
C ALA A 101 -7.77 9.56 3.77
#